data_AF-A0A8J7T1D7-F1
#
_entry.id   AF-A0A8J7T1D7-F1
#
_cell.length_a   1.000
_cell.length_b   1.000
_cell.length_c   1.000
_cell.angle_alpha   90.00
_cell.angle_beta   90.00
_cell.angle_gamma   90.00
#
_symmetry.space_group_name_H-M   'P 1'
#
loop_
_entity.id
_entity.type
_entity.pdbx_description
1 polymer ?
#
loop_
_entity_poly.entity_id
_entity_poly.type
_entity_poly.pdbx_seq_one_letter_code
_entity_poly.pdbx_strand_id
1 'polypeptide(L)'
;MDFPQHPFWDFSIALYAKPGVAPACLDLQERHGLDVNALLFCLWLGESGRGPAPREALAAAFDAVAGWHEEVVRTLRPLRRQLKSGFAPIEAGLVQALRARLQKVEIDAEHVEQLALAASTAAQAPARPGLGAGERAAHAARHVAHYFAHSGSTAGAADVDALCGIFAAAFDLPAPALRAHLEAAFR
;
A
#
# COMPACT_ATOMS: atom_id res chain seq x y z
N MET A 1 21.81 2.29 4.03
CA MET A 1 21.45 0.89 3.81
C MET A 1 21.12 0.81 2.34
N ASP A 2 21.74 -0.12 1.63
CA ASP A 2 21.51 -0.30 0.19
C ASP A 2 20.53 -1.46 0.05
N PHE A 3 19.31 -1.14 -0.35
CA PHE A 3 18.28 -2.14 -0.61
C PHE A 3 18.39 -2.64 -2.06
N PRO A 4 18.05 -3.91 -2.32
CA PRO A 4 17.91 -4.39 -3.69
C PRO A 4 16.84 -3.57 -4.43
N GLN A 5 17.12 -3.20 -5.67
CA GLN A 5 16.15 -2.49 -6.50
C GLN A 5 15.01 -3.42 -6.88
N HIS A 6 13.78 -2.91 -6.81
CA HIS A 6 12.60 -3.67 -7.22
C HIS A 6 11.52 -2.74 -7.82
N PRO A 7 10.89 -3.09 -8.96
CA PRO A 7 9.90 -2.23 -9.61
C PRO A 7 8.69 -1.88 -8.75
N PHE A 8 8.37 -2.72 -7.76
CA PHE A 8 7.30 -2.42 -6.80
C PHE A 8 7.62 -1.19 -5.94
N TRP A 9 8.86 -1.06 -5.46
CA TRP A 9 9.28 0.09 -4.66
C TRP A 9 9.23 1.39 -5.46
N ASP A 10 9.72 1.34 -6.71
CA ASP A 10 9.68 2.51 -7.60
C ASP A 10 8.23 2.92 -7.91
N PHE A 11 7.36 1.94 -8.16
CA PHE A 11 5.93 2.17 -8.34
C PHE A 11 5.28 2.77 -7.10
N SER A 12 5.55 2.22 -5.92
CA SER A 12 4.89 2.63 -4.67
C SER A 12 5.27 4.05 -4.29
N ILE A 13 6.54 4.45 -4.41
CA ILE A 13 6.99 5.84 -4.22
C ILE A 13 6.31 6.76 -5.23
N ALA A 14 6.36 6.41 -6.52
CA ALA A 14 5.84 7.26 -7.58
C ALA A 14 4.32 7.48 -7.45
N LEU A 15 3.57 6.44 -7.08
CA LEU A 15 2.14 6.51 -6.85
C LEU A 15 1.82 7.31 -5.59
N TYR A 16 2.50 7.03 -4.47
CA TYR A 16 2.23 7.68 -3.19
C TYR A 16 2.51 9.19 -3.21
N ALA A 17 3.45 9.63 -4.05
CA ALA A 17 3.75 11.04 -4.28
C ALA A 17 2.67 11.80 -5.08
N LYS A 18 1.72 11.11 -5.72
CA LYS A 18 0.67 11.76 -6.51
C LYS A 18 -0.34 12.50 -5.62
N PRO A 19 -0.87 13.66 -6.07
CA PRO A 19 -1.86 14.42 -5.30
C PRO A 19 -3.05 13.56 -4.89
N GLY A 20 -3.43 13.65 -3.62
CA GLY A 20 -4.59 12.93 -3.07
C GLY A 20 -4.36 11.46 -2.69
N VAL A 21 -3.29 10.81 -3.19
CA VAL A 21 -3.03 9.39 -2.87
C VAL A 21 -2.68 9.18 -1.40
N ALA A 22 -1.70 9.90 -0.88
CA ALA A 22 -1.31 9.76 0.52
C ALA A 22 -2.48 10.03 1.49
N PRO A 23 -3.25 11.14 1.37
CA PRO A 23 -4.44 11.35 2.19
C PRO A 23 -5.48 10.20 2.11
N ALA A 24 -5.74 9.67 0.91
CA ALA A 24 -6.69 8.57 0.73
C ALA A 24 -6.20 7.26 1.40
N CYS A 25 -4.91 6.92 1.24
CA CYS A 25 -4.32 5.77 1.94
C CYS A 25 -4.39 5.93 3.45
N LEU A 26 -4.13 7.14 3.97
CA LEU A 26 -4.21 7.41 5.40
C LEU A 26 -5.63 7.34 5.94
N ASP A 27 -6.62 7.84 5.21
CA ASP A 27 -8.04 7.71 5.57
C ASP A 27 -8.47 6.24 5.64
N LEU A 28 -8.10 5.43 4.63
CA LEU A 28 -8.37 4.00 4.61
C LEU A 28 -7.69 3.27 5.79
N GLN A 29 -6.43 3.61 6.07
CA GLN A 29 -5.72 3.09 7.23
C GLN A 29 -6.39 3.48 8.56
N GLU A 30 -6.86 4.72 8.71
CA GLU A 30 -7.50 5.17 9.96
C GLU A 30 -8.87 4.52 10.18
N ARG A 31 -9.65 4.31 9.12
CA ARG A 31 -11.00 3.73 9.21
C ARG A 31 -11.00 2.20 9.35
N HIS A 32 -10.03 1.52 8.73
CA HIS A 32 -10.03 0.05 8.62
C HIS A 32 -8.79 -0.61 9.22
N GLY A 33 -7.78 0.15 9.62
CA GLY A 33 -6.51 -0.40 10.10
C GLY A 33 -5.61 -0.97 9.00
N LEU A 34 -5.89 -0.67 7.72
CA LEU A 34 -5.14 -1.22 6.59
C LEU A 34 -3.66 -0.84 6.62
N ASP A 35 -2.82 -1.80 6.24
CA ASP A 35 -1.45 -1.58 5.83
C ASP A 35 -1.41 -0.97 4.42
N VAL A 36 -0.79 0.21 4.32
CA VAL A 36 -0.61 0.93 3.07
C VAL A 36 0.32 0.17 2.12
N ASN A 37 1.34 -0.55 2.61
CA ASN A 37 2.23 -1.34 1.77
C ASN A 37 1.49 -2.51 1.11
N ALA A 38 0.67 -3.26 1.85
CA ALA A 38 -0.21 -4.28 1.30
C ALA A 38 -1.24 -3.72 0.29
N LEU A 39 -1.81 -2.54 0.55
CA LEU A 39 -2.69 -1.86 -0.39
C LEU A 39 -1.94 -1.51 -1.69
N LEU A 40 -0.78 -0.86 -1.60
CA LEU A 40 0.04 -0.50 -2.77
C LEU A 40 0.52 -1.75 -3.53
N PHE A 41 0.77 -2.86 -2.84
CA PHE A 41 1.12 -4.14 -3.43
C PHE A 41 -0.01 -4.69 -4.31
N CYS A 42 -1.26 -4.60 -3.85
CA CYS A 42 -2.43 -4.98 -4.65
C CYS A 42 -2.51 -4.18 -5.95
N LEU A 43 -2.26 -2.87 -5.89
CA LEU A 43 -2.29 -2.02 -7.09
C LEU A 43 -1.14 -2.36 -8.04
N TRP A 44 0.06 -2.56 -7.52
CA TRP A 44 1.22 -2.93 -8.32
C TRP A 44 1.06 -4.30 -9.00
N LEU A 45 0.50 -5.31 -8.32
CA LEU A 45 0.25 -6.61 -8.94
C LEU A 45 -0.65 -6.50 -10.17
N GLY A 46 -1.73 -5.72 -10.09
CA GLY A 46 -2.61 -5.44 -11.22
C GLY A 46 -1.92 -4.62 -12.31
N GLU A 47 -1.29 -3.50 -11.95
CA GLU A 47 -0.60 -2.59 -12.88
C GLU A 47 0.53 -3.27 -13.64
N SER A 48 1.30 -4.11 -12.96
CA SER A 48 2.42 -4.83 -13.55
C SER A 48 2.01 -5.94 -14.54
N GLY A 49 0.70 -6.15 -14.75
CA GLY A 49 0.17 -7.02 -15.78
C GLY A 49 0.32 -8.51 -15.51
N ARG A 50 0.45 -8.93 -14.26
CA ARG A 50 0.62 -10.35 -13.87
C ARG A 50 -0.67 -11.16 -13.87
N GLY A 51 -1.81 -10.47 -14.03
CA GLY A 51 -3.13 -11.06 -14.00
C GLY A 51 -3.69 -11.18 -12.57
N PRO A 52 -4.83 -11.86 -12.39
CA PRO A 52 -5.39 -12.09 -11.07
C PRO A 52 -4.49 -13.08 -10.31
N ALA A 53 -4.22 -12.78 -9.05
CA ALA A 53 -3.47 -13.66 -8.16
C ALA A 53 -4.49 -14.54 -7.42
N PRO A 54 -4.18 -15.83 -7.17
CA PRO A 54 -5.02 -16.66 -6.31
C PRO A 54 -5.18 -16.05 -4.92
N ARG A 55 -6.36 -16.20 -4.31
CA ARG A 55 -6.68 -15.60 -3.01
C ARG A 55 -5.72 -16.10 -1.93
N GLU A 56 -5.41 -17.38 -1.96
CA GLU A 56 -4.47 -18.05 -1.05
C GLU A 56 -3.04 -17.52 -1.20
N ALA A 57 -2.62 -17.17 -2.43
CA ALA A 57 -1.30 -16.60 -2.67
C ALA A 57 -1.19 -15.16 -2.13
N LEU A 58 -2.26 -14.36 -2.25
CA LEU A 58 -2.33 -13.04 -1.65
C LEU A 58 -2.37 -13.10 -0.11
N ALA A 59 -3.23 -13.96 0.45
CA ALA A 59 -3.30 -14.15 1.90
C ALA A 59 -1.94 -14.53 2.48
N ALA A 60 -1.24 -15.50 1.86
CA ALA A 60 0.10 -15.88 2.28
C ALA A 60 1.12 -14.73 2.20
N ALA A 61 1.00 -13.83 1.21
CA ALA A 61 1.85 -12.66 1.10
C ALA A 61 1.60 -11.66 2.25
N PHE A 62 0.34 -11.42 2.59
CA PHE A 62 -0.04 -10.53 3.69
C PHE A 62 0.36 -11.11 5.06
N ASP A 63 0.09 -12.40 5.29
CA ASP A 63 0.46 -13.10 6.52
C ASP A 63 1.98 -13.09 6.74
N ALA A 64 2.78 -13.19 5.67
CA ALA A 64 4.23 -13.17 5.75
C ALA A 64 4.80 -11.85 6.27
N VAL A 65 4.08 -10.74 6.11
CA VAL A 65 4.53 -9.41 6.56
C VAL A 65 3.76 -8.89 7.76
N ALA A 66 2.61 -9.46 8.12
CA ALA A 66 1.74 -8.98 9.19
C ALA A 66 2.48 -8.75 10.53
N GLY A 67 3.34 -9.69 10.94
CA GLY A 67 4.13 -9.54 12.17
C GLY A 67 5.13 -8.38 12.10
N TRP A 68 5.83 -8.23 10.97
CA TRP A 68 6.73 -7.10 10.75
C TRP A 68 5.99 -5.76 10.74
N HIS A 69 4.83 -5.73 10.09
CA HIS A 69 3.97 -4.56 10.04
C HIS A 69 3.56 -4.09 11.44
N GLU A 70 2.99 -5.00 12.24
CA GLU A 70 2.47 -4.69 13.57
C GLU A 70 3.56 -4.36 14.58
N GLU A 71 4.65 -5.11 14.58
CA GLU A 71 5.68 -4.96 15.61
C GLU A 71 6.70 -3.87 15.28
N VAL A 72 6.96 -3.62 13.98
CA VAL A 72 8.01 -2.68 13.54
C VAL A 72 7.42 -1.43 12.88
N VAL A 73 6.71 -1.56 11.77
CA VAL A 73 6.26 -0.39 10.99
C VAL A 73 5.28 0.45 11.80
N ARG A 74 4.27 -0.20 12.41
CA ARG A 74 3.23 0.48 13.18
C ARG A 74 3.71 1.08 14.50
N THR A 75 4.80 0.58 15.07
CA THR A 75 5.37 1.14 16.32
C THR A 75 6.20 2.40 16.08
N LEU A 76 6.84 2.52 14.92
CA LEU A 76 7.68 3.68 14.57
C LEU A 76 6.86 4.96 14.35
N ARG A 77 5.69 4.87 13.72
CA ARG A 77 4.90 6.05 13.35
C ARG A 77 4.36 6.84 14.56
N PRO A 78 3.76 6.23 15.60
CA PRO A 78 3.38 6.92 16.83
C PRO A 78 4.58 7.56 17.52
N LEU A 79 5.72 6.86 17.59
CA LEU A 79 6.94 7.41 18.20
C LEU A 79 7.44 8.65 17.44
N ARG A 80 7.46 8.61 16.10
CA ARG A 80 7.80 9.77 15.27
C ARG A 80 6.81 10.93 15.45
N ARG A 81 5.51 10.63 15.59
CA ARG A 81 4.47 11.64 15.88
C ARG A 81 4.69 12.28 17.25
N GLN A 82 5.01 11.51 18.28
CA GLN A 82 5.33 12.02 19.63
C GLN A 82 6.57 12.92 19.62
N LEU A 83 7.61 12.57 18.88
CA LEU A 83 8.80 13.44 18.75
C LEU A 83 8.48 14.80 18.10
N LYS A 84 7.40 14.90 17.32
CA LYS A 84 7.00 16.17 16.69
C LYS A 84 6.57 17.23 17.71
N SER A 85 5.95 16.83 18.82
CA SER A 85 5.49 17.77 19.86
C SER A 85 6.61 18.29 20.77
N GLY A 86 7.82 17.74 20.67
CA GLY A 86 8.93 18.08 21.56
C GLY A 86 8.81 17.43 22.94
N PHE A 87 9.90 17.50 23.72
CA PHE A 87 10.00 16.90 25.05
C PHE A 87 10.80 17.82 25.98
N ALA A 88 10.16 18.75 26.69
CA ALA A 88 10.87 19.60 27.65
C ALA A 88 11.41 18.77 28.84
N PRO A 89 12.61 19.07 29.38
CA PRO A 89 13.53 20.17 29.03
C PRO A 89 14.57 19.83 27.94
N ILE A 90 14.37 18.78 27.14
CA ILE A 90 15.32 18.35 26.09
C ILE A 90 15.37 19.40 24.97
N GLU A 91 16.58 19.69 24.48
CA GLU A 91 16.81 20.65 23.39
C GLU A 91 16.07 20.23 22.11
N ALA A 92 15.36 21.17 21.49
CA ALA A 92 14.43 20.91 20.39
C ALA A 92 15.13 20.43 19.11
N GLY A 93 16.30 20.98 18.79
CA GLY A 93 17.14 20.58 17.65
C GLY A 93 17.57 19.11 17.73
N LEU A 94 17.99 18.63 18.90
CA LEU A 94 18.31 17.22 19.15
C LEU A 94 17.09 16.32 18.91
N VAL A 95 15.90 16.73 19.40
CA VAL A 95 14.65 15.99 19.18
C VAL A 95 14.28 15.95 17.70
N GLN A 96 14.41 17.06 16.97
CA GLN A 96 14.12 17.10 15.53
C GLN A 96 15.11 16.27 14.70
N ALA A 97 16.40 16.29 15.06
CA ALA A 97 17.41 15.47 14.41
C ALA A 97 17.14 13.97 14.61
N LEU A 98 16.77 13.56 15.83
CA LEU A 98 16.36 12.18 16.10
C LEU A 98 15.10 11.79 15.34
N ARG A 99 14.09 12.69 15.30
CA ARG A 99 12.86 12.49 14.55
C ARG A 99 13.12 12.25 13.05
N ALA A 100 14.02 13.01 12.44
CA ALA A 100 14.40 12.85 11.04
C ALA A 100 15.09 11.50 10.79
N ARG A 101 15.97 11.06 11.70
CA ARG A 101 16.58 9.73 11.64
C ARG A 101 15.54 8.62 11.79
N LEU A 102 14.58 8.77 12.70
CA LEU A 102 13.51 7.80 12.88
C LEU A 102 12.59 7.73 11.66
N GLN A 103 12.32 8.86 11.01
CA GLN A 103 11.58 8.87 9.74
C GLN A 103 12.29 8.07 8.66
N LYS A 104 13.62 8.16 8.57
CA LYS A 104 14.39 7.30 7.66
C LYS A 104 14.23 5.82 8.01
N VAL A 105 14.30 5.47 9.30
CA VAL A 105 14.13 4.09 9.75
C VAL A 105 12.73 3.55 9.45
N GLU A 106 11.68 4.37 9.59
CA GLU A 106 10.31 4.03 9.19
C GLU A 106 10.24 3.69 7.69
N ILE A 107 10.80 4.55 6.83
CA ILE A 107 10.85 4.30 5.37
C ILE A 107 11.67 3.05 5.05
N ASP A 108 12.83 2.87 5.69
CA ASP A 108 13.68 1.69 5.50
C ASP A 108 12.93 0.41 5.93
N ALA A 109 12.10 0.47 6.99
CA ALA A 109 11.27 -0.65 7.44
C ALA A 109 10.10 -0.96 6.50
N GLU A 110 9.44 0.06 5.95
CA GLU A 110 8.42 -0.08 4.90
C GLU A 110 9.01 -0.72 3.62
N HIS A 111 10.27 -0.39 3.27
CA HIS A 111 10.93 -1.00 2.13
C HIS A 111 11.24 -2.49 2.36
N VAL A 112 11.69 -2.88 3.55
CA VAL A 112 11.84 -4.31 3.92
C VAL A 112 10.53 -5.07 3.72
N GLU A 113 9.42 -4.49 4.18
CA GLU A 113 8.08 -5.07 4.02
C GLU A 113 7.71 -5.24 2.54
N GLN A 114 7.92 -4.22 1.70
CA GLN A 114 7.64 -4.31 0.27
C GLN A 114 8.52 -5.34 -0.46
N LEU A 115 9.78 -5.51 -0.04
CA LEU A 115 10.64 -6.56 -0.59
C LEU A 115 10.14 -7.96 -0.22
N ALA A 116 9.63 -8.15 1.00
CA ALA A 116 9.02 -9.40 1.42
C ALA A 116 7.73 -9.71 0.63
N LEU A 117 6.87 -8.70 0.42
CA LEU A 117 5.69 -8.81 -0.45
C LEU A 117 6.08 -9.16 -1.89
N ALA A 118 7.13 -8.52 -2.42
CA ALA A 118 7.66 -8.79 -3.76
C ALA A 118 8.28 -10.19 -3.92
N ALA A 119 8.73 -10.82 -2.83
CA ALA A 119 9.22 -12.19 -2.85
C ALA A 119 8.08 -13.24 -2.87
N SER A 120 6.84 -12.83 -2.66
CA SER A 120 5.68 -13.74 -2.66
C SER A 120 5.43 -14.39 -4.02
N THR A 121 4.81 -15.57 -4.01
CA THR A 121 4.45 -16.30 -5.24
C THR A 121 3.54 -15.49 -6.16
N ALA A 122 2.68 -14.62 -5.61
CA ALA A 122 1.84 -13.71 -6.38
C ALA A 122 2.66 -12.71 -7.22
N ALA A 123 3.74 -12.18 -6.65
CA ALA A 123 4.64 -11.22 -7.32
C ALA A 123 5.57 -11.87 -8.35
N GLN A 124 5.92 -13.14 -8.14
CA GLN A 124 6.81 -13.91 -9.01
C GLN A 124 6.11 -14.46 -10.27
N ALA A 125 4.79 -14.33 -10.39
CA ALA A 125 4.07 -14.68 -11.60
C ALA A 125 4.55 -13.84 -12.80
N PRO A 126 4.69 -14.42 -14.00
CA PRO A 126 5.15 -13.69 -15.16
C PRO A 126 4.12 -12.64 -15.60
N ALA A 127 4.63 -11.48 -16.03
CA ALA A 127 3.79 -10.45 -16.66
C ALA A 127 3.21 -10.98 -17.99
N ARG A 128 1.98 -10.59 -18.28
CA ARG A 128 1.25 -10.95 -19.50
C ARG A 128 1.23 -9.73 -20.43
N PRO A 129 2.01 -9.72 -21.53
CA PRO A 129 2.20 -8.54 -22.38
C PRO A 129 0.96 -8.05 -23.14
N GLY A 130 -0.18 -8.75 -23.06
CA GLY A 130 -1.43 -8.40 -23.77
C GLY A 130 -2.54 -7.77 -22.93
N LEU A 131 -2.38 -7.65 -21.60
CA LEU A 131 -3.46 -7.10 -20.76
C LEU A 131 -3.63 -5.60 -21.01
N GLY A 132 -4.86 -5.14 -21.24
CA GLY A 132 -5.20 -3.73 -21.36
C GLY A 132 -5.25 -3.01 -20.01
N ALA A 133 -5.26 -1.68 -20.01
CA ALA A 133 -5.37 -0.88 -18.78
C ALA A 133 -6.63 -1.24 -17.95
N GLY A 134 -7.77 -1.48 -18.62
CA GLY A 134 -9.01 -1.92 -17.96
C GLY A 134 -8.89 -3.26 -17.24
N GLU A 135 -8.24 -4.24 -17.86
CA GLU A 135 -8.01 -5.55 -17.23
C GLU A 135 -7.05 -5.44 -16.03
N ARG A 136 -5.98 -4.64 -16.16
CA ARG A 136 -5.04 -4.37 -15.07
C ARG A 136 -5.74 -3.71 -13.88
N ALA A 137 -6.58 -2.70 -14.11
CA ALA A 137 -7.38 -2.06 -13.08
C ALA A 137 -8.39 -3.02 -12.45
N ALA A 138 -9.05 -3.87 -13.25
CA ALA A 138 -9.96 -4.89 -12.75
C ALA A 138 -9.25 -5.92 -11.85
N HIS A 139 -8.03 -6.35 -12.22
CA HIS A 139 -7.23 -7.25 -11.38
C HIS A 139 -6.81 -6.58 -10.07
N ALA A 140 -6.32 -5.34 -10.12
CA ALA A 140 -6.00 -4.57 -8.92
C ALA A 140 -7.21 -4.41 -7.99
N ALA A 141 -8.39 -4.10 -8.54
CA ALA A 141 -9.63 -3.99 -7.76
C ALA A 141 -9.97 -5.30 -7.04
N ARG A 142 -9.81 -6.45 -7.71
CA ARG A 142 -10.00 -7.77 -7.10
C ARG A 142 -8.96 -8.08 -6.02
N HIS A 143 -7.70 -7.70 -6.22
CA HIS A 143 -6.65 -7.85 -5.21
C HIS A 143 -6.97 -7.00 -3.96
N VAL A 144 -7.38 -5.75 -4.15
CA VAL A 144 -7.81 -4.87 -3.04
C VAL A 144 -9.02 -5.45 -2.31
N ALA A 145 -10.02 -5.96 -3.01
CA ALA A 145 -11.17 -6.61 -2.37
C ALA A 145 -10.77 -7.86 -1.58
N HIS A 146 -9.80 -8.65 -2.08
CA HIS A 146 -9.23 -9.75 -1.32
C HIS A 146 -8.48 -9.28 -0.07
N TYR A 147 -7.75 -8.18 -0.17
CA TYR A 147 -7.05 -7.59 0.96
C TYR A 147 -8.01 -7.09 2.04
N PHE A 148 -9.07 -6.35 1.69
CA PHE A 148 -10.13 -5.96 2.62
C PHE A 148 -10.75 -7.16 3.33
N ALA A 149 -11.10 -8.21 2.58
CA ALA A 149 -11.64 -9.43 3.17
C ALA A 149 -10.65 -10.12 4.12
N HIS A 150 -9.35 -10.11 3.77
CA HIS A 150 -8.28 -10.67 4.60
C HIS A 150 -8.06 -9.87 5.89
N SER A 151 -8.16 -8.53 5.85
CA SER A 151 -8.08 -7.67 7.03
C SER A 151 -9.34 -7.70 7.90
N GLY A 152 -10.37 -8.46 7.52
CA GLY A 152 -11.66 -8.48 8.21
C GLY A 152 -12.49 -7.20 8.00
N SER A 153 -12.16 -6.41 6.98
CA SER A 153 -12.82 -5.14 6.65
C SER A 153 -13.83 -5.33 5.51
N THR A 154 -14.91 -4.55 5.55
CA THR A 154 -15.88 -4.48 4.45
C THR A 154 -15.89 -3.05 3.89
N ALA A 155 -15.71 -2.92 2.58
CA ALA A 155 -15.72 -1.60 1.94
C ALA A 155 -17.15 -1.03 1.86
N GLY A 156 -17.30 0.22 2.26
CA GLY A 156 -18.48 1.04 2.03
C GLY A 156 -18.32 2.00 0.84
N ALA A 157 -19.33 2.83 0.59
CA ALA A 157 -19.29 3.82 -0.50
C ALA A 157 -18.10 4.81 -0.38
N ALA A 158 -17.81 5.28 0.83
CA ALA A 158 -16.67 6.17 1.09
C ALA A 158 -15.31 5.50 0.79
N ASP A 159 -15.20 4.18 0.98
CA ASP A 159 -14.00 3.42 0.61
C ASP A 159 -13.81 3.38 -0.89
N VAL A 160 -14.90 3.11 -1.62
CA VAL A 160 -14.87 3.12 -3.09
C VAL A 160 -14.48 4.50 -3.61
N ASP A 161 -14.96 5.59 -2.99
CA ASP A 161 -14.59 6.95 -3.37
C ASP A 161 -13.09 7.22 -3.15
N ALA A 162 -12.55 6.84 -1.99
CA ALA A 162 -11.12 6.96 -1.69
C ALA A 162 -10.27 6.11 -2.65
N LEU A 163 -10.66 4.85 -2.88
CA LEU A 163 -9.99 3.95 -3.80
C LEU A 163 -10.05 4.44 -5.25
N CYS A 164 -11.15 5.06 -5.69
CA CYS A 164 -11.23 5.68 -7.01
C CYS A 164 -10.15 6.75 -7.21
N GLY A 165 -9.88 7.57 -6.19
CA GLY A 165 -8.81 8.57 -6.24
C GLY A 165 -7.42 7.94 -6.40
N ILE A 166 -7.15 6.86 -5.66
CA ILE A 166 -5.89 6.11 -5.76
C ILE A 166 -5.78 5.42 -7.13
N PHE A 167 -6.86 4.79 -7.61
CA PHE A 167 -6.89 4.10 -8.90
C PHE A 167 -6.74 5.08 -10.07
N ALA A 168 -7.33 6.28 -10.01
CA ALA A 168 -7.16 7.30 -11.04
C ALA A 168 -5.71 7.79 -11.13
N ALA A 169 -4.97 7.72 -10.03
CA ALA A 169 -3.54 8.00 -10.00
C ALA A 169 -2.70 6.82 -10.51
N ALA A 170 -3.18 5.57 -10.42
CA ALA A 170 -2.45 4.38 -10.83
C ALA A 170 -2.73 3.92 -12.28
N PHE A 171 -3.92 4.17 -12.80
CA PHE A 171 -4.40 3.68 -14.09
C PHE A 171 -4.95 4.83 -14.94
N ASP A 172 -4.52 4.88 -16.20
CA ASP A 172 -5.02 5.84 -17.19
C ASP A 172 -6.39 5.40 -17.72
N LEU A 173 -7.43 5.57 -16.90
CA LEU A 173 -8.82 5.20 -17.20
C LEU A 173 -9.79 6.26 -16.68
N PRO A 174 -10.94 6.45 -17.36
CA PRO A 174 -11.99 7.33 -16.87
C PRO A 174 -12.53 6.90 -15.51
N ALA A 175 -12.83 7.88 -14.63
CA ALA A 175 -13.34 7.62 -13.29
C ALA A 175 -14.58 6.69 -13.23
N PRO A 176 -15.57 6.77 -14.15
CA PRO A 176 -16.70 5.83 -14.16
C PRO A 176 -16.27 4.36 -14.37
N ALA A 177 -15.24 4.11 -15.19
CA ALA A 177 -14.74 2.76 -15.44
C ALA A 177 -14.03 2.21 -14.20
N LEU A 178 -13.20 3.04 -13.55
CA LEU A 178 -12.52 2.68 -12.30
C LEU A 178 -13.49 2.36 -11.18
N ARG A 179 -14.52 3.20 -11.00
CA ARG A 179 -15.60 2.94 -10.02
C ARG A 179 -16.30 1.62 -10.31
N ALA A 180 -16.65 1.34 -11.57
CA ALA A 180 -17.31 0.10 -11.94
C ALA A 180 -16.46 -1.15 -11.60
N HIS A 181 -15.14 -1.09 -11.80
CA HIS A 181 -14.24 -2.17 -11.40
C HIS A 181 -14.21 -2.39 -9.89
N LEU A 182 -14.14 -1.31 -9.11
CA LEU A 182 -14.14 -1.38 -7.64
C LEU A 182 -15.48 -1.91 -7.11
N GLU A 183 -16.60 -1.37 -7.57
CA GLU A 183 -17.93 -1.84 -7.17
C GLU A 183 -18.17 -3.31 -7.57
N ALA A 184 -17.68 -3.74 -8.73
CA ALA A 184 -17.78 -5.15 -9.12
C ALA A 184 -16.91 -6.06 -8.24
N ALA A 185 -15.77 -5.59 -7.77
CA ALA A 185 -14.87 -6.37 -6.92
C ALA A 185 -15.35 -6.52 -5.47
N PHE A 186 -16.12 -5.54 -4.95
CA PHE A 186 -16.64 -5.53 -3.58
C PHE A 186 -18.06 -6.09 -3.42
N ARG A 187 -18.69 -6.59 -4.50
CA ARG A 187 -19.95 -7.34 -4.43
C ARG A 187 -19.72 -8.77 -3.98
#